data_AF-A0A1Q5WRN1-F1
#
_entry.id   AF-A0A1Q5WRN1-F1
#
_cell.length_a   1.000
_cell.length_b   1.000
_cell.length_c   1.000
_cell.angle_alpha   90.00
_cell.angle_beta   90.00
_cell.angle_gamma   90.00
#
_symmetry.space_group_name_H-M   'P 1'
#
loop_
_entity.id
_entity.type
_entity.pdbx_description
1 polymer ?
#
loop_
_entity_poly.entity_id
_entity_poly.type
_entity_poly.pdbx_seq_one_letter_code
_entity_poly.pdbx_strand_id
1 'polypeptide(L)'
;MLSMEGRAEVKADALIISIGESAVKMGVPGETENIGRGVSAYATCDGCFFRNKKIIVVGGDIAQGQCKNSVESRLHADTSRF
;
A
#
# COMPACT_ATOMS: atom_id res chain seq x y z
N MET A 1 -22.52 -11.87 -17.41
CA MET A 1 -22.55 -10.67 -18.26
C MET A 1 -21.77 -9.60 -17.51
N LEU A 2 -20.73 -9.05 -18.13
CA LEU A 2 -19.78 -8.12 -17.52
C LEU A 2 -19.90 -6.78 -18.23
N SER A 3 -19.99 -5.69 -17.45
CA SER A 3 -20.07 -4.33 -17.96
C SER A 3 -18.70 -3.67 -17.79
N MET A 4 -18.12 -3.22 -18.90
CA MET A 4 -16.85 -2.50 -18.90
C MET A 4 -17.11 -1.01 -19.16
N GLU A 5 -16.45 -0.14 -18.41
CA GLU A 5 -16.60 1.31 -18.57
C GLU A 5 -16.16 1.74 -19.98
N GLY A 6 -17.06 2.38 -20.73
CA GLY A 6 -16.81 2.84 -22.10
C GLY A 6 -16.84 1.76 -23.21
N ARG A 7 -17.32 0.55 -22.96
CA ARG A 7 -17.41 -0.53 -23.97
C ARG A 7 -18.71 -1.34 -23.89
N ALA A 8 -18.89 -2.25 -24.85
CA ALA A 8 -20.00 -3.19 -24.92
C ALA A 8 -19.93 -4.29 -23.84
N GLU A 9 -21.08 -4.85 -23.49
CA GLU A 9 -21.21 -5.95 -22.54
C GLU A 9 -20.55 -7.24 -23.04
N VAL A 10 -19.82 -7.91 -22.14
CA VAL A 10 -19.11 -9.16 -22.45
C VAL A 10 -19.79 -10.34 -21.75
N LYS A 11 -19.98 -11.45 -22.47
CA LYS A 11 -20.37 -12.74 -21.91
C LYS A 11 -19.17 -13.67 -21.95
N ALA A 12 -18.96 -14.40 -20.86
CA ALA A 12 -17.90 -15.39 -20.73
C ALA A 12 -18.39 -16.52 -19.81
N ASP A 13 -17.97 -17.75 -20.10
CA ASP A 13 -18.27 -18.92 -19.26
C ASP A 13 -17.44 -18.93 -17.97
N ALA A 14 -16.28 -18.24 -17.97
CA ALA A 14 -15.41 -18.06 -16.82
C ALA A 14 -14.74 -16.67 -16.84
N LEU A 15 -14.44 -16.13 -15.66
CA LEU A 15 -13.73 -14.86 -15.47
C LEU A 15 -12.58 -15.06 -14.47
N ILE A 16 -11.38 -14.65 -14.85
CA ILE A 16 -10.22 -14.55 -13.95
C ILE A 16 -9.96 -13.07 -13.69
N ILE A 17 -9.99 -12.65 -12.42
CA ILE A 17 -9.74 -11.27 -12.01
C ILE A 17 -8.33 -11.20 -11.40
N SER A 18 -7.45 -10.42 -12.02
CA SER A 18 -6.03 -10.24 -11.63
C SER A 18 -5.64 -8.77 -11.51
N ILE A 19 -6.56 -7.92 -11.02
CA ILE A 19 -6.39 -6.46 -10.92
C ILE A 19 -5.43 -6.00 -9.81
N GLY A 20 -4.95 -6.92 -8.98
CA GLY A 20 -4.08 -6.62 -7.84
C GLY A 20 -4.81 -5.88 -6.71
N GLU A 21 -4.02 -5.21 -5.87
CA GLU A 21 -4.49 -4.41 -4.72
C GLU A 21 -3.95 -2.99 -4.83
N SER A 22 -4.75 -2.01 -4.43
CA SER A 22 -4.33 -0.61 -4.29
C SER A 22 -4.25 -0.24 -2.82
N ALA A 23 -3.19 0.48 -2.45
CA ALA A 23 -3.03 0.97 -1.09
C ALA A 23 -4.16 1.92 -0.68
N VAL A 24 -4.69 1.70 0.52
CA VAL A 24 -5.64 2.64 1.15
C VAL A 24 -4.85 3.84 1.67
N LYS A 25 -5.23 5.04 1.22
CA LYS A 25 -4.65 6.29 1.70
C LYS A 25 -5.19 6.64 3.09
N MET A 26 -4.32 7.15 3.96
CA MET A 26 -4.67 7.61 5.31
C MET A 26 -5.43 8.94 5.32
N GLY A 27 -5.37 9.72 4.24
CA GLY A 27 -6.05 11.01 4.14
C GLY A 27 -5.40 12.12 4.98
N VAL A 28 -4.12 11.96 5.34
CA VAL A 28 -3.40 12.97 6.15
C VAL A 28 -2.79 14.05 5.26
N PRO A 29 -2.72 15.32 5.74
CA PRO A 29 -2.11 16.39 4.96
C PRO A 29 -0.68 16.06 4.53
N GLY A 30 -0.37 16.25 3.25
CA GLY A 30 0.94 15.95 2.70
C GLY A 30 1.15 14.49 2.31
N GLU A 31 0.21 13.58 2.55
CA GLU A 31 0.38 12.15 2.19
C GLU A 31 0.62 11.99 0.69
N THR A 32 -0.30 12.50 -0.14
CA THR A 32 -0.27 12.30 -1.59
C THR A 32 0.91 13.04 -2.24
N GLU A 33 1.24 14.23 -1.75
CA GLU A 33 2.34 15.05 -2.25
C GLU A 33 3.72 14.42 -1.96
N ASN A 34 3.82 13.61 -0.90
CA ASN A 34 5.08 13.00 -0.48
C ASN A 34 5.21 11.51 -0.86
N ILE A 35 4.26 10.94 -1.61
CA ILE A 35 4.41 9.59 -2.19
C ILE A 35 5.69 9.55 -3.04
N GLY A 36 6.56 8.58 -2.76
CA GLY A 36 7.86 8.44 -3.44
C GLY A 36 8.93 9.45 -3.02
N ARG A 37 8.63 10.35 -2.08
CA ARG A 37 9.57 11.34 -1.51
C ARG A 37 9.75 11.19 0.01
N GLY A 38 9.29 10.09 0.57
CA GLY A 38 9.33 9.81 2.01
C GLY A 38 8.11 9.06 2.52
N VAL A 39 6.99 9.08 1.77
CA VAL A 39 5.83 8.22 2.00
C VAL A 39 5.87 7.05 1.03
N SER A 40 5.74 5.83 1.56
CA SER A 40 5.66 4.57 0.82
C SER A 40 4.51 3.73 1.35
N ALA A 41 3.82 3.03 0.46
CA ALA A 41 2.76 2.09 0.80
C ALA A 41 3.20 0.62 0.73
N TYR A 42 4.35 0.32 0.12
CA TYR A 42 4.82 -1.06 -0.10
C TYR A 42 6.28 -1.20 0.34
N ALA A 43 6.46 -1.63 1.59
CA ALA A 43 7.76 -1.69 2.25
C ALA A 43 8.79 -2.60 1.54
N THR A 44 8.34 -3.69 0.92
CA THR A 44 9.22 -4.61 0.17
C THR A 44 9.72 -4.02 -1.14
N CYS A 45 8.95 -3.12 -1.76
CA CYS A 45 9.35 -2.43 -2.99
C CYS A 45 10.35 -1.30 -2.69
N ASP A 46 10.06 -0.48 -1.68
CA ASP A 46 10.78 0.77 -1.45
C ASP A 46 11.83 0.70 -0.33
N GLY A 47 11.84 -0.37 0.46
CA GLY A 47 12.66 -0.48 1.67
C GLY A 47 14.16 -0.29 1.44
N CYS A 48 14.67 -0.66 0.26
CA CYS A 48 16.08 -0.49 -0.09
C CYS A 48 16.54 0.98 -0.08
N PHE A 49 15.64 1.93 -0.39
CA PHE A 49 15.95 3.38 -0.38
C PHE A 49 16.11 3.95 1.03
N PHE A 50 15.58 3.26 2.04
CA PHE A 50 15.55 3.72 3.43
C PHE A 50 16.56 3.00 4.35
N ARG A 51 17.53 2.28 3.77
CA ARG A 51 18.58 1.61 4.55
C ARG A 51 19.34 2.60 5.43
N ASN A 52 19.53 2.24 6.70
CA ASN A 52 20.17 3.08 7.72
C ASN A 52 19.46 4.44 7.94
N LYS A 53 18.18 4.56 7.57
CA LYS A 53 17.33 5.71 7.89
C LYS A 53 16.35 5.34 8.98
N LYS A 54 16.02 6.30 9.84
CA LYS A 54 14.92 6.16 10.79
C LYS A 54 13.61 6.29 10.03
N ILE A 55 12.75 5.30 10.15
CA ILE A 55 11.42 5.32 9.53
C ILE A 55 10.32 5.05 10.57
N ILE A 56 9.10 5.42 10.19
CA ILE A 56 7.86 5.12 10.93
C ILE A 56 7.02 4.20 10.04
N VAL A 57 6.45 3.17 10.65
CA VAL A 57 5.51 2.26 9.98
C VAL A 57 4.13 2.49 10.58
N VAL A 58 3.17 2.82 9.74
CA VAL A 58 1.77 3.02 10.11
C VAL A 58 0.95 1.90 9.48
N GLY A 59 0.21 1.16 10.30
CA GLY A 59 -0.54 -0.02 9.90
C GLY A 59 -0.34 -1.21 10.86
N GLY A 60 -1.18 -2.23 10.69
CA GLY A 60 -1.18 -3.42 11.54
C GLY A 60 -0.04 -4.41 11.23
N ASP A 61 -0.19 -5.63 11.74
CA ASP A 61 0.86 -6.66 11.76
C ASP A 61 1.42 -7.00 10.38
N ILE A 62 0.60 -6.97 9.32
CA ILE A 62 1.04 -7.24 7.94
C ILE A 62 2.05 -6.18 7.49
N ALA A 63 1.74 -4.89 7.67
CA ALA A 63 2.64 -3.79 7.29
C ALA A 63 3.95 -3.85 8.08
N GLN A 64 3.87 -4.16 9.38
CA GLN A 64 5.03 -4.29 10.25
C GLN A 64 5.91 -5.50 9.89
N GLY A 65 5.29 -6.64 9.60
CA GLY A 65 5.99 -7.87 9.20
C GLY A 65 6.83 -7.66 7.94
N GLN A 66 6.32 -6.88 6.97
CA GLN A 66 7.05 -6.55 5.75
C GLN A 66 8.24 -5.59 5.98
N CYS A 67 8.15 -4.73 7.00
CA CYS A 67 9.21 -3.77 7.32
C CYS A 67 10.37 -4.38 8.11
N LYS A 68 10.11 -5.38 8.96
CA LYS A 68 11.11 -5.97 9.87
C LYS A 68 12.39 -6.44 9.18
N ASN A 69 12.29 -6.92 7.95
CA ASN A 69 13.44 -7.42 7.18
C ASN A 69 14.07 -6.35 6.28
N SER A 70 13.41 -5.20 6.12
CA SER A 70 13.75 -4.20 5.11
C SER A 70 14.41 -2.95 5.71
N VAL A 71 14.07 -2.60 6.95
CA VAL A 71 14.33 -1.26 7.53
C VAL A 71 14.30 -1.29 9.07
N GLU A 72 15.11 -0.46 9.72
CA GLU A 72 15.01 -0.23 11.17
C GLU A 72 13.85 0.73 11.48
N SER A 73 12.74 0.19 12.00
CA SER A 73 11.52 0.97 12.30
C SER A 73 11.23 1.09 13.80
N ARG A 74 10.73 2.26 14.23
CA ARG A 74 10.04 2.40 15.53
C ARG A 74 8.53 2.27 15.33
N LEU A 75 7.89 1.43 16.15
CA LEU A 75 6.44 1.18 16.08
C LEU A 75 5.66 2.40 16.55
N HIS A 76 4.67 2.85 15.77
CA HIS A 76 3.54 3.65 16.25
C HIS A 76 2.27 2.97 15.73
N ALA A 77 1.79 1.97 16.48
CA ALA A 77 0.53 1.31 16.21
C ALA A 77 -0.58 2.04 16.97
N ASP A 78 -1.15 3.07 16.36
CA ASP A 78 -2.47 3.55 16.74
C ASP A 78 -3.44 3.27 15.61
N THR A 79 -3.95 2.04 15.59
CA THR A 79 -4.97 1.59 14.63
C THR A 79 -6.38 1.99 15.08
N SER A 80 -6.54 2.73 16.18
CA SER A 80 -7.88 3.07 16.71
C SER A 80 -8.58 4.21 15.95
N ARG A 81 -7.89 4.81 14.97
CA ARG A 81 -8.39 5.91 14.13
C ARG A 81 -8.71 5.51 12.68
N PHE A 82 -8.61 4.23 12.33
CA PHE A 82 -8.85 3.73 10.97
C PHE A 82 -9.82 2.55 10.96
#